data_AF-A0A929XYN8-F1
#
_entry.id   AF-A0A929XYN8-F1
#
_cell.length_a   1.000
_cell.length_b   1.000
_cell.length_c   1.000
_cell.angle_alpha   90.00
_cell.angle_beta   90.00
_cell.angle_gamma   90.00
#
_symmetry.space_group_name_H-M   'P 1'
#
loop_
_entity.id
_entity.type
_entity.pdbx_description
1 polymer ?
#
loop_
_entity_poly.entity_id
_entity_poly.type
_entity_poly.pdbx_seq_one_letter_code
_entity_poly.pdbx_strand_id
1 'polypeptide(L)'
;MKQFVIELTDSAQVEYKLEIAQKAATHKDVSAVLVHVFMGLQVHVMQQEVLSLIRKTFPTAFICGLTSDGEIKKGRMISPSVLIRVSIFTCTSIGMHAFQIQPGEEKKKGRQIASLIDATPSCQGAELLIDSWNLSVPDLLPAINTCSQKVKLFGYAPFRIKNLKPKFVFTADPGETCNVIVITYSGKDFHLATDYVTGWKPLGTPMRATRASGKMLYELDHK
;
A
#
# COMPACT_ATOMS: atom_id res chain seq x y z
N MET A 1 0.19 14.39 -10.15
CA MET A 1 0.38 12.93 -10.20
C MET A 1 -0.46 12.36 -11.34
N LYS A 2 0.11 11.47 -12.17
CA LYS A 2 -0.66 10.65 -13.13
C LYS A 2 -0.78 9.24 -12.57
N GLN A 3 -1.92 8.59 -12.77
CA GLN A 3 -2.15 7.23 -12.30
C GLN A 3 -2.73 6.36 -13.42
N PHE A 4 -2.20 5.15 -13.55
CA PHE A 4 -2.70 4.13 -14.45
C PHE A 4 -3.10 2.90 -13.65
N VAL A 5 -4.24 2.30 -14.00
CA VAL A 5 -4.70 1.04 -13.41
C VAL A 5 -4.82 0.02 -14.54
N ILE A 6 -4.02 -1.02 -14.45
CA ILE A 6 -3.84 -2.05 -15.49
C ILE A 6 -4.21 -3.38 -14.85
N GLU A 7 -5.19 -4.05 -15.43
CA GLU A 7 -5.54 -5.41 -15.04
C GLU A 7 -4.84 -6.33 -16.04
N LEU A 8 -3.97 -7.23 -15.56
CA LEU A 8 -3.34 -8.22 -16.42
C LEU A 8 -4.39 -9.26 -16.83
N THR A 9 -5.05 -8.93 -17.92
CA THR A 9 -6.03 -9.74 -18.66
C THR A 9 -5.51 -9.90 -20.09
N ASP A 10 -6.39 -10.03 -21.09
CA ASP A 10 -6.04 -10.14 -22.52
C ASP A 10 -4.88 -9.20 -22.97
N SER A 11 -3.96 -9.75 -23.76
CA SER A 11 -2.57 -9.27 -23.91
C SER A 11 -2.46 -7.92 -24.61
N ALA A 12 -3.22 -7.68 -25.68
CA ALA A 12 -3.08 -6.46 -26.49
C ALA A 12 -3.46 -5.17 -25.71
N GLN A 13 -4.50 -5.24 -24.88
CA GLN A 13 -4.89 -4.08 -24.06
C GLN A 13 -3.91 -3.81 -22.91
N VAL A 14 -3.30 -4.87 -22.39
CA VAL A 14 -2.29 -4.77 -21.33
C VAL A 14 -1.03 -4.10 -21.86
N GLU A 15 -0.51 -4.58 -22.98
CA GLU A 15 0.68 -4.04 -23.63
C GLU A 15 0.52 -2.55 -23.95
N TYR A 16 -0.60 -2.17 -24.58
CA TYR A 16 -0.90 -0.78 -24.89
C TYR A 16 -0.93 0.12 -23.66
N LYS A 17 -1.56 -0.34 -22.56
CA LYS A 17 -1.61 0.45 -21.30
C LYS A 17 -0.24 0.54 -20.62
N LEU A 18 0.54 -0.54 -20.65
CA LEU A 18 1.91 -0.56 -20.13
C LEU A 18 2.79 0.40 -20.92
N GLU A 19 2.68 0.44 -22.25
CA GLU A 19 3.44 1.35 -23.10
C GLU A 19 3.09 2.83 -22.81
N ILE A 20 1.81 3.17 -22.70
CA ILE A 20 1.38 4.53 -22.32
C ILE A 20 1.94 4.92 -20.95
N ALA A 21 1.79 4.02 -19.96
CA ALA A 21 2.28 4.26 -18.61
C ALA A 21 3.81 4.42 -18.59
N GLN A 22 4.54 3.60 -19.35
CA GLN A 22 5.99 3.65 -19.48
C GLN A 22 6.45 4.97 -20.10
N LYS A 23 5.82 5.40 -21.20
CA LYS A 23 6.13 6.69 -21.84
C LYS A 23 5.90 7.87 -20.89
N ALA A 24 4.84 7.81 -20.06
CA ALA A 24 4.61 8.82 -19.03
C ALA A 24 5.66 8.75 -17.90
N ALA A 25 6.14 7.56 -17.55
CA ALA A 25 7.10 7.32 -16.48
C ALA A 25 8.53 7.73 -16.86
N THR A 26 8.86 7.75 -18.16
CA THR A 26 10.18 8.17 -18.66
C THR A 26 10.24 9.67 -19.02
N HIS A 27 9.20 10.44 -18.71
CA HIS A 27 9.21 11.87 -18.97
C HIS A 27 10.23 12.59 -18.07
N LYS A 28 10.93 13.61 -18.58
CA LYS A 28 12.01 14.32 -17.87
C LYS A 28 11.61 14.96 -16.54
N ASP A 29 10.33 15.30 -16.39
CA ASP A 29 9.79 15.97 -15.19
C ASP A 29 9.34 14.96 -14.11
N VAL A 30 9.53 13.65 -14.34
CA VAL A 30 9.16 12.61 -13.37
C VAL A 30 10.18 12.58 -12.23
N SER A 31 9.69 12.74 -11.00
CA SER A 31 10.49 12.66 -9.79
C SER A 31 10.53 11.25 -9.20
N ALA A 32 9.44 10.49 -9.35
CA ALA A 32 9.34 9.12 -8.86
C ALA A 32 8.23 8.34 -9.57
N VAL A 33 8.41 7.02 -9.65
CA VAL A 33 7.42 6.06 -10.13
C VAL A 33 7.21 5.02 -9.03
N LEU A 34 5.96 4.81 -8.65
CA LEU A 34 5.56 3.84 -7.64
C LEU A 34 4.53 2.88 -8.23
N VAL A 35 4.83 1.60 -8.20
CA VAL A 35 3.98 0.53 -8.72
C VAL A 35 3.49 -0.31 -7.55
N HIS A 36 2.17 -0.34 -7.39
CA HIS A 36 1.50 -1.28 -6.50
C HIS A 36 0.98 -2.46 -7.31
N VAL A 37 1.25 -3.67 -6.83
CA VAL A 37 0.77 -4.91 -7.42
C VAL A 37 -0.18 -5.57 -6.44
N PHE A 38 -1.44 -5.68 -6.82
CA PHE A 38 -2.44 -6.46 -6.09
C PHE A 38 -2.63 -7.77 -6.84
N MET A 39 -2.44 -8.88 -6.13
CA MET A 39 -2.37 -10.20 -6.74
C MET A 39 -3.35 -11.15 -6.07
N GLY A 40 -4.30 -11.66 -6.85
CA GLY A 40 -5.21 -12.69 -6.38
C GLY A 40 -4.45 -13.93 -5.89
N LEU A 41 -4.89 -14.49 -4.76
CA LEU A 41 -4.27 -15.68 -4.15
C LEU A 41 -4.17 -16.87 -5.10
N GLN A 42 -5.08 -17.00 -6.07
CA GLN A 42 -5.09 -18.09 -7.05
C GLN A 42 -4.00 -17.94 -8.13
N VAL A 43 -3.49 -16.72 -8.36
CA VAL A 43 -2.51 -16.42 -9.41
C VAL A 43 -1.11 -16.09 -8.86
N HIS A 44 -0.90 -16.24 -7.55
CA HIS A 44 0.39 -15.97 -6.88
C HIS A 44 1.56 -16.79 -7.44
N VAL A 45 1.27 -17.93 -8.08
CA VAL A 45 2.29 -18.77 -8.74
C VAL A 45 2.98 -18.04 -9.90
N MET A 46 2.33 -17.04 -10.50
CA MET A 46 2.89 -16.19 -11.56
C MET A 46 3.62 -14.94 -11.02
N GLN A 47 3.78 -14.82 -9.70
CA GLN A 47 4.29 -13.59 -9.07
C GLN A 47 5.64 -13.15 -9.65
N GLN A 48 6.59 -14.08 -9.81
CA GLN A 48 7.92 -13.74 -10.30
C GLN A 48 7.91 -13.29 -11.77
N GLU A 49 7.08 -13.91 -12.61
CA GLU A 49 6.93 -13.52 -14.02
C GLU A 49 6.34 -12.11 -14.13
N VAL A 50 5.29 -11.83 -13.36
CA VAL A 50 4.64 -10.51 -13.29
C VAL A 50 5.62 -9.45 -12.78
N LEU A 51 6.34 -9.70 -11.69
CA LEU A 51 7.30 -8.75 -11.14
C LEU A 51 8.47 -8.51 -12.10
N SER A 52 8.93 -9.54 -12.80
CA SER A 52 9.97 -9.43 -13.83
C SER A 52 9.51 -8.55 -15.00
N LEU A 53 8.29 -8.75 -15.49
CA LEU A 53 7.68 -7.89 -16.50
C LEU A 53 7.64 -6.43 -16.05
N ILE A 54 7.11 -6.17 -14.85
CA ILE A 54 6.97 -4.81 -14.30
C ILE A 54 8.35 -4.15 -14.13
N ARG A 55 9.35 -4.86 -13.62
CA ARG A 55 10.72 -4.36 -13.49
C ARG A 55 11.33 -3.99 -14.83
N LYS A 56 11.10 -4.81 -15.86
CA LYS A 56 11.56 -4.53 -17.22
C LYS A 56 10.88 -3.28 -17.79
N THR A 57 9.58 -3.11 -17.55
CA THR A 57 8.82 -1.96 -18.03
C THR A 57 9.17 -0.67 -17.27
N PHE A 58 9.37 -0.74 -15.96
CA PHE A 58 9.59 0.40 -15.07
C PHE A 58 10.88 0.20 -14.23
N PRO A 59 12.07 0.29 -14.86
CA PRO A 59 13.34 -0.07 -14.20
C PRO A 59 13.72 0.82 -13.01
N THR A 60 13.19 2.04 -12.94
CA THR A 60 13.45 3.01 -11.86
C THR A 60 12.33 3.07 -10.82
N ALA A 61 11.29 2.23 -10.95
CA ALA A 61 10.14 2.30 -10.07
C ALA A 61 10.38 1.62 -8.72
N PHE A 62 9.80 2.19 -7.68
CA PHE A 62 9.53 1.48 -6.43
C PHE A 62 8.38 0.50 -6.69
N ILE A 63 8.60 -0.79 -6.45
CA ILE A 63 7.60 -1.83 -6.73
C ILE A 63 7.34 -2.63 -5.45
N CYS A 64 6.08 -2.60 -5.02
CA CYS A 64 5.59 -3.36 -3.88
C CYS A 64 4.19 -3.91 -4.16
N GLY A 65 3.75 -4.83 -3.33
CA GLY A 65 2.44 -5.42 -3.50
C GLY A 65 1.98 -6.26 -2.34
N LEU A 66 0.74 -6.70 -2.46
CA LEU A 66 0.08 -7.58 -1.52
C LEU A 66 -0.80 -8.58 -2.22
N THR A 67 -1.05 -9.70 -1.56
CA THR A 67 -2.02 -10.68 -2.05
C THR A 67 -3.44 -10.35 -1.59
N SER A 68 -4.43 -10.66 -2.44
CA SER A 68 -5.85 -10.40 -2.18
C SER A 68 -6.71 -11.63 -2.49
N ASP A 69 -7.93 -11.67 -1.98
CA ASP A 69 -8.95 -12.68 -2.32
C ASP A 69 -10.01 -12.13 -3.28
N GLY A 70 -9.59 -11.20 -4.14
CA GLY A 70 -10.46 -10.49 -5.06
C GLY A 70 -10.06 -9.03 -5.16
N GLU A 71 -9.99 -8.53 -6.38
CA GLU A 71 -9.65 -7.14 -6.64
C GLU A 71 -10.92 -6.29 -6.79
N ILE A 72 -10.84 -5.02 -6.39
CA ILE A 72 -11.94 -4.07 -6.60
C ILE A 72 -11.58 -3.15 -7.75
N LYS A 73 -12.35 -3.21 -8.84
CA LYS A 73 -12.19 -2.34 -10.00
C LYS A 73 -13.51 -1.66 -10.30
N LYS A 74 -13.51 -0.32 -10.33
CA LYS A 74 -14.70 0.50 -10.60
C LYS A 74 -15.92 0.11 -9.72
N GLY A 75 -15.66 -0.13 -8.43
CA GLY A 75 -16.70 -0.48 -7.45
C GLY A 75 -17.26 -1.91 -7.56
N ARG A 76 -16.63 -2.80 -8.35
CA ARG A 76 -17.02 -4.20 -8.49
C ARG A 76 -15.89 -5.12 -8.07
N MET A 77 -16.24 -6.20 -7.39
CA MET A 77 -15.32 -7.32 -7.17
C MET A 77 -15.11 -8.03 -8.51
N ILE A 78 -13.85 -8.23 -8.88
CA ILE A 78 -13.48 -9.01 -10.08
C ILE A 78 -12.88 -10.35 -9.64
N SER A 79 -12.90 -11.33 -10.55
CA SER A 79 -12.26 -12.62 -10.32
C SER A 79 -10.78 -12.43 -9.99
N PRO A 80 -10.17 -13.34 -9.20
CA PRO A 80 -8.74 -13.26 -8.87
C PRO A 80 -7.89 -13.03 -10.12
N SER A 81 -7.25 -11.87 -10.18
CA SER A 81 -6.39 -11.43 -11.27
C SER A 81 -5.20 -10.67 -10.71
N VAL A 82 -4.39 -10.05 -11.57
CA VAL A 82 -3.34 -9.12 -11.15
C VAL A 82 -3.75 -7.72 -11.53
N LEU A 83 -3.86 -6.84 -10.53
CA LEU A 83 -4.11 -5.43 -10.72
C LEU A 83 -2.84 -4.64 -10.43
N ILE A 84 -2.38 -3.87 -11.40
CA ILE A 84 -1.20 -3.01 -11.31
C ILE A 84 -1.67 -1.57 -11.27
N ARG A 85 -1.29 -0.85 -10.22
CA ARG A 85 -1.44 0.60 -10.13
C ARG A 85 -0.08 1.25 -10.30
N VAL A 86 0.08 2.03 -11.36
CA VAL A 86 1.28 2.85 -11.61
C VAL A 86 0.97 4.29 -11.25
N SER A 87 1.65 4.83 -10.24
CA SER A 87 1.58 6.23 -9.81
C SER A 87 2.85 6.96 -10.20
N ILE A 88 2.72 8.05 -10.96
CA ILE A 88 3.82 8.83 -11.49
C ILE A 88 3.77 10.24 -10.89
N PHE A 89 4.86 10.61 -10.23
CA PHE A 89 5.00 11.85 -9.50
C PHE A 89 5.97 12.79 -10.24
N THR A 90 5.72 14.09 -10.12
CA THR A 90 6.55 15.15 -10.73
C THR A 90 7.14 16.10 -9.69
N CYS A 91 6.51 16.20 -8.52
CA CYS A 91 6.89 17.09 -7.42
C CYS A 91 6.88 16.35 -6.06
N THR A 92 6.99 15.03 -6.08
CA THR A 92 6.94 14.19 -4.86
C THR A 92 8.10 13.21 -4.88
N SER A 93 8.88 13.20 -3.81
CA SER A 93 9.89 12.20 -3.53
C SER A 93 9.24 11.03 -2.81
N ILE A 94 9.61 9.81 -3.21
CA ILE A 94 9.11 8.58 -2.63
C ILE A 94 10.27 7.85 -1.96
N GLY A 95 10.06 7.40 -0.72
CA GLY A 95 10.91 6.41 -0.04
C GLY A 95 10.14 5.11 0.11
N MET A 96 10.82 3.96 0.01
CA MET A 96 10.22 2.64 0.24
C MET A 96 11.13 1.82 1.15
N HIS A 97 10.58 1.32 2.25
CA HIS A 97 11.32 0.57 3.26
C HIS A 97 10.57 -0.70 3.63
N ALA A 98 11.20 -1.85 3.39
CA ALA A 98 10.66 -3.14 3.76
C ALA A 98 11.17 -3.56 5.16
N PHE A 99 10.27 -4.10 5.96
CA PHE A 99 10.54 -4.60 7.29
C PHE A 99 10.08 -6.05 7.41
N GLN A 100 10.94 -6.87 7.99
CA GLN A 100 10.55 -8.14 8.58
C GLN A 100 10.41 -7.94 10.09
N ILE A 101 9.18 -8.09 10.58
CA ILE A 101 8.82 -7.95 11.99
C ILE A 101 8.48 -9.35 12.52
N GLN A 102 9.14 -9.79 13.59
CA GLN A 102 8.77 -11.03 14.27
C GLN A 102 7.64 -10.76 15.28
N PRO A 103 6.75 -11.73 15.54
CA PRO A 103 5.75 -11.60 16.59
C PRO A 103 6.40 -11.24 17.95
N GLY A 104 5.87 -10.22 18.61
CA GLY A 104 6.41 -9.64 19.83
C GLY A 104 7.35 -8.44 19.63
N GLU A 105 7.83 -8.18 18.41
CA GLU A 105 8.68 -7.03 18.10
C GLU A 105 7.90 -5.78 17.62
N GLU A 106 6.59 -5.87 17.46
CA GLU A 106 5.74 -4.86 16.80
C GLU A 106 5.92 -3.47 17.40
N LYS A 107 5.92 -3.36 18.73
CA LYS A 107 6.10 -2.07 19.41
C LYS A 107 7.50 -1.47 19.18
N LYS A 108 8.54 -2.31 19.14
CA LYS A 108 9.93 -1.88 18.89
C LYS A 108 10.09 -1.43 17.45
N LYS A 109 9.63 -2.25 16.50
CA LYS A 109 9.67 -1.96 15.05
C LYS A 109 8.78 -0.77 14.68
N GLY A 110 7.62 -0.63 15.31
CA GLY A 110 6.75 0.54 15.14
C GLY A 110 7.44 1.85 15.50
N ARG A 111 8.19 1.88 16.61
CA ARG A 111 9.02 3.05 16.97
C ARG A 111 10.16 3.30 15.98
N GLN A 112 10.78 2.25 15.44
CA GLN A 112 11.79 2.42 14.38
C GLN A 112 11.18 3.03 13.11
N ILE A 113 9.98 2.61 12.74
CA ILE A 113 9.21 3.20 11.63
C ILE A 113 8.85 4.65 11.93
N ALA A 114 8.42 4.97 13.16
CA ALA A 114 8.16 6.35 13.57
C ALA A 114 9.41 7.24 13.42
N SER A 115 10.57 6.76 13.87
CA SER A 115 11.85 7.47 13.70
C SER A 115 12.26 7.62 12.24
N LEU A 116 12.02 6.62 11.39
CA LEU A 116 12.23 6.70 9.94
C LEU A 116 11.37 7.82 9.32
N ILE A 117 10.08 7.87 9.68
CA ILE A 117 9.15 8.90 9.22
C ILE A 117 9.65 10.29 9.66
N ASP A 118 10.01 10.44 10.94
CA ASP A 118 10.48 11.71 11.49
C ASP A 118 11.79 12.17 10.88
N ALA A 119 12.68 11.24 10.56
CA ALA A 119 13.94 11.51 9.88
C ALA A 119 13.76 11.81 8.38
N THR A 120 12.60 11.51 7.80
CA THR A 120 12.30 11.79 6.39
C THR A 120 11.96 13.27 6.21
N PRO A 121 12.77 14.05 5.48
CA PRO A 121 12.54 15.48 5.33
C PRO A 121 11.24 15.77 4.56
N SER A 122 10.47 16.75 5.05
CA SER A 122 9.21 17.19 4.43
C SER A 122 8.23 16.03 4.15
N CYS A 123 8.24 14.99 5.00
CA CYS A 123 7.29 13.89 4.90
C CYS A 123 5.89 14.41 5.21
N GLN A 124 4.93 14.06 4.37
CA GLN A 124 3.54 14.49 4.52
C GLN A 124 2.58 13.31 4.65
N GLY A 125 2.98 12.13 4.21
CA GLY A 125 2.21 10.91 4.36
C GLY A 125 3.08 9.68 4.38
N ALA A 126 2.60 8.64 5.07
CA ALA A 126 3.18 7.31 5.02
C ALA A 126 2.10 6.27 4.72
N GLU A 127 2.31 5.50 3.67
CA GLU A 127 1.47 4.35 3.29
C GLU A 127 2.08 3.07 3.88
N LEU A 128 1.24 2.26 4.50
CA LEU A 128 1.64 1.04 5.19
C LEU A 128 0.99 -0.17 4.48
N LEU A 129 1.79 -1.12 4.02
CA LEU A 129 1.31 -2.44 3.62
C LEU A 129 1.68 -3.40 4.75
N ILE A 130 0.70 -3.90 5.49
CA ILE A 130 0.93 -4.68 6.72
C ILE A 130 0.27 -6.05 6.57
N ASP A 131 1.04 -7.12 6.74
CA ASP A 131 0.48 -8.45 7.01
C ASP A 131 -0.13 -8.48 8.43
N SER A 132 -1.37 -8.03 8.52
CA SER A 132 -2.10 -7.87 9.79
C SER A 132 -2.46 -9.18 10.48
N TRP A 133 -2.22 -10.33 9.85
CA TRP A 133 -2.60 -11.64 10.39
C TRP A 133 -1.53 -12.22 11.29
N ASN A 134 -0.27 -11.94 10.99
CA ASN A 134 0.88 -12.44 11.75
C ASN A 134 1.44 -11.41 12.72
N LEU A 135 0.89 -10.20 12.75
CA LEU A 135 1.37 -9.08 13.55
C LEU A 135 0.26 -8.51 14.43
N SER A 136 0.62 -8.10 15.64
CA SER A 136 -0.25 -7.31 16.50
C SER A 136 -0.36 -5.88 15.97
N VAL A 137 -1.35 -5.63 15.09
CA VAL A 137 -1.70 -4.28 14.62
C VAL A 137 -1.98 -3.30 15.78
N PRO A 138 -2.67 -3.70 16.88
CA PRO A 138 -2.85 -2.84 18.04
C PRO A 138 -1.57 -2.44 18.77
N ASP A 139 -0.48 -3.20 18.64
CA ASP A 139 0.83 -2.82 19.20
C ASP A 139 1.67 -2.03 18.20
N LEU A 140 1.56 -2.36 16.91
CA LEU A 140 2.33 -1.75 15.82
C LEU A 140 1.87 -0.33 15.52
N LEU A 141 0.58 -0.12 15.21
CA LEU A 141 0.10 1.17 14.73
C LEU A 141 0.21 2.29 15.77
N PRO A 142 -0.14 2.10 17.05
CA PRO A 142 0.08 3.13 18.05
C PRO A 142 1.55 3.48 18.24
N ALA A 143 2.46 2.50 18.08
CA ALA A 143 3.90 2.74 18.13
C ALA A 143 4.43 3.50 16.91
N ILE A 144 3.84 3.33 15.73
CA ILE A 144 4.14 4.16 14.54
C ILE A 144 3.59 5.57 14.73
N ASN A 145 2.38 5.68 15.27
CA ASN A 145 1.67 6.94 15.49
C ASN A 145 2.29 7.81 16.62
N THR A 146 3.44 7.44 17.15
CA THR A 146 4.27 8.32 17.99
C THR A 146 5.19 9.22 17.16
N CYS A 147 5.18 9.12 15.83
CA CYS A 147 5.92 10.04 14.97
C CYS A 147 5.51 11.49 15.27
N SER A 148 6.51 12.35 15.42
CA SER A 148 6.34 13.76 15.80
C SER A 148 5.82 14.63 14.65
N GLN A 149 6.13 14.25 13.41
CA GLN A 149 5.57 14.91 12.26
C GLN A 149 4.06 14.61 12.15
N LYS A 150 3.25 15.63 11.83
CA LYS A 150 1.81 15.48 11.54
C LYS A 150 1.60 14.80 10.17
N VAL A 151 2.23 13.65 9.96
CA VAL A 151 2.07 12.86 8.75
C VAL A 151 0.74 12.15 8.76
N LYS A 152 0.15 12.00 7.59
CA LYS A 152 -1.04 11.18 7.42
C LYS A 152 -0.64 9.73 7.22
N LEU A 153 -1.09 8.85 8.12
CA LEU A 153 -0.90 7.41 8.00
C LEU A 153 -2.09 6.78 7.27
N PHE A 154 -1.83 5.95 6.27
CA PHE A 154 -2.83 5.22 5.49
C PHE A 154 -2.23 3.90 4.98
N GLY A 155 -3.00 3.03 4.35
CA GLY A 155 -2.44 1.76 3.89
C GLY A 155 -3.44 0.67 3.53
N TYR A 156 -2.91 -0.54 3.37
CA TYR A 156 -3.65 -1.76 3.07
C TYR A 156 -3.28 -2.87 4.05
N ALA A 157 -4.26 -3.75 4.29
CA ALA A 157 -4.06 -5.02 4.94
C ALA A 157 -4.60 -6.13 4.02
N PRO A 158 -3.84 -7.20 3.75
CA PRO A 158 -4.26 -8.29 2.88
C PRO A 158 -5.32 -9.15 3.55
N PHE A 159 -6.21 -9.70 2.74
CA PHE A 159 -7.17 -10.71 3.19
C PHE A 159 -6.51 -12.10 3.24
N ARG A 160 -6.82 -12.90 4.26
CA ARG A 160 -6.29 -14.26 4.39
C ARG A 160 -7.39 -15.29 4.22
N ILE A 161 -7.12 -16.27 3.38
CA ILE A 161 -7.84 -17.55 3.36
C ILE A 161 -7.12 -18.52 4.30
N LYS A 162 -7.84 -19.14 5.24
CA LYS A 162 -7.27 -19.95 6.35
C LYS A 162 -6.22 -20.99 5.93
N ASN A 163 -6.36 -21.58 4.74
CA ASN A 163 -5.54 -22.71 4.28
C ASN A 163 -4.38 -22.32 3.33
N LEU A 164 -4.19 -21.02 3.09
CA LEU A 164 -3.12 -20.49 2.24
C LEU A 164 -2.04 -19.86 3.14
N LYS A 165 -0.77 -20.22 2.87
CA LYS A 165 0.44 -19.65 3.52
C LYS A 165 1.27 -18.75 2.56
N PRO A 166 0.65 -17.83 1.80
CA PRO A 166 1.41 -16.98 0.88
C PRO A 166 2.24 -15.95 1.64
N LYS A 167 3.26 -15.40 0.97
CA LYS A 167 3.83 -14.10 1.33
C LYS A 167 2.75 -13.05 1.03
N PHE A 168 2.18 -12.45 2.07
CA PHE A 168 1.04 -11.52 1.89
C PHE A 168 1.45 -10.12 1.47
N VAL A 169 2.71 -9.74 1.73
CA VAL A 169 3.32 -8.47 1.36
C VAL A 169 4.65 -8.79 0.70
N PHE A 170 5.00 -8.06 -0.35
CA PHE A 170 6.23 -8.30 -1.11
C PHE A 170 6.74 -7.02 -1.78
N THR A 171 8.04 -7.00 -2.05
CA THR A 171 8.65 -6.06 -3.01
C THR A 171 8.93 -6.81 -4.32
N ALA A 172 9.42 -6.10 -5.33
CA ALA A 172 9.87 -6.78 -6.53
C ALA A 172 11.17 -7.58 -6.34
N ASP A 173 11.89 -7.41 -5.21
CA ASP A 173 13.12 -8.16 -4.94
C ASP A 173 12.79 -9.57 -4.44
N PRO A 174 13.10 -10.63 -5.23
CA PRO A 174 12.80 -12.00 -4.82
C PRO A 174 13.56 -12.45 -3.57
N GLY A 175 14.71 -11.82 -3.26
CA GLY A 175 15.51 -12.12 -2.07
C GLY A 175 15.03 -11.40 -0.82
N GLU A 176 14.25 -10.33 -0.96
CA GLU A 176 13.77 -9.56 0.17
C GLU A 176 12.53 -10.22 0.79
N THR A 177 12.65 -10.59 2.07
CA THR A 177 11.52 -11.10 2.85
C THR A 177 11.02 -9.99 3.75
N CYS A 178 9.73 -9.68 3.66
CA CYS A 178 9.09 -8.64 4.46
C CYS A 178 7.64 -9.01 4.78
N ASN A 179 7.11 -8.39 5.83
CA ASN A 179 5.71 -8.46 6.21
C ASN A 179 5.12 -7.08 6.54
N VAL A 180 5.95 -6.03 6.51
CA VAL A 180 5.53 -4.63 6.51
C VAL A 180 6.34 -3.87 5.48
N ILE A 181 5.68 -3.04 4.66
CA ILE A 181 6.33 -2.06 3.79
C ILE A 181 5.82 -0.67 4.18
N VAL A 182 6.74 0.28 4.30
CA VAL A 182 6.46 1.69 4.56
C VAL A 182 6.88 2.50 3.35
N ILE A 183 5.94 3.26 2.79
CA ILE A 183 6.20 4.18 1.67
C ILE A 183 6.02 5.60 2.19
N THR A 184 7.06 6.42 2.13
CA THR A 184 7.01 7.83 2.55
C THR A 184 6.82 8.74 1.34
N TYR A 185 5.97 9.74 1.52
CA TYR A 185 5.63 10.74 0.51
C TYR A 185 6.11 12.11 0.99
N SER A 186 7.10 12.67 0.30
CA SER A 186 7.69 13.97 0.64
C SER A 186 7.56 14.97 -0.51
N GLY A 187 7.21 16.20 -0.19
CA GLY A 187 7.13 17.29 -1.16
C GLY A 187 6.23 18.40 -0.66
N LYS A 188 6.63 19.66 -0.82
CA LYS A 188 5.87 20.80 -0.30
C LYS A 188 4.49 20.92 -0.95
N ASP A 189 4.40 20.60 -2.24
CA ASP A 189 3.17 20.65 -3.04
C ASP A 189 2.45 19.30 -3.13
N PHE A 190 2.84 18.33 -2.30
CA PHE A 190 2.04 17.13 -2.14
C PHE A 190 0.85 17.46 -1.21
N HIS A 191 -0.32 16.90 -1.50
CA HIS A 191 -1.50 17.09 -0.69
C HIS A 191 -2.23 15.77 -0.64
N LEU A 192 -2.31 15.17 0.55
CA LEU A 192 -3.00 13.91 0.76
C LEU A 192 -4.33 14.16 1.46
N ALA A 193 -5.41 13.55 0.98
CA ALA A 193 -6.69 13.46 1.67
C ALA A 193 -6.94 12.00 2.06
N THR A 194 -7.14 11.73 3.34
CA THR A 194 -7.38 10.38 3.89
C THR A 194 -8.85 10.07 4.08
N ASP A 195 -9.73 11.07 3.99
CA ASP A 195 -11.16 10.95 4.28
C ASP A 195 -12.00 10.57 3.04
N TYR A 196 -11.36 10.10 1.96
CA TYR A 196 -12.05 9.81 0.71
C TYR A 196 -12.50 8.35 0.64
N VAL A 197 -13.76 8.09 0.99
CA VAL A 197 -14.41 6.79 0.78
C VAL A 197 -14.93 6.74 -0.66
N THR A 198 -14.46 5.77 -1.44
CA THR A 198 -14.81 5.63 -2.86
C THR A 198 -16.28 5.25 -3.03
N GLY A 199 -17.13 6.24 -3.35
CA GLY A 199 -18.52 6.04 -3.75
C GLY A 199 -19.53 5.82 -2.63
N TRP A 200 -19.08 5.62 -1.39
CA TRP A 200 -19.95 5.62 -0.21
C TRP A 200 -19.97 7.02 0.38
N LYS A 201 -21.05 7.77 0.13
CA LYS A 201 -21.33 8.96 0.93
C LYS A 201 -21.72 8.46 2.33
N PRO A 202 -21.07 8.93 3.42
CA PRO A 202 -21.53 8.62 4.75
C PRO A 202 -23.02 8.97 4.85
N LEU A 203 -23.86 7.95 5.04
CA LEU A 203 -25.29 8.12 5.25
C LEU A 203 -25.51 8.10 6.76
N GLY A 204 -25.91 9.24 7.32
CA GLY A 204 -26.16 9.40 8.76
C GLY A 204 -25.30 10.48 9.40
N THR A 205 -25.56 10.70 10.69
CA THR A 205 -24.80 11.65 11.51
C THR A 205 -23.40 11.07 11.77
N PRO A 206 -22.32 11.85 11.62
CA PRO A 206 -21.00 11.44 12.07
C PRO A 206 -21.05 11.03 13.54
N MET A 207 -20.59 9.81 13.85
CA MET A 207 -20.52 9.30 15.21
C MET A 207 -19.05 9.17 15.64
N ARG A 208 -18.75 9.52 16.88
CA ARG A 208 -17.44 9.35 17.48
C ARG A 208 -17.42 8.10 18.34
N ALA A 209 -16.51 7.17 18.06
CA ALA A 209 -16.22 6.09 19.00
C ALA A 209 -15.63 6.69 20.29
N THR A 210 -16.40 6.67 21.38
CA THR A 210 -16.02 7.25 22.69
C THR A 210 -15.46 6.20 23.65
N ARG A 211 -15.82 4.92 23.46
CA ARG A 211 -15.22 3.80 24.18
C ARG A 211 -15.09 2.56 23.30
N ALA A 212 -13.88 2.06 23.18
CA ALA A 212 -13.55 0.80 22.53
C ALA A 212 -12.44 0.10 23.31
N SER A 213 -12.43 -1.24 23.32
CA SER A 213 -11.31 -2.04 23.83
C SER A 213 -11.00 -3.16 22.86
N GLY A 214 -9.76 -3.15 22.34
CA GLY A 214 -9.32 -4.09 21.31
C GLY A 214 -10.24 -4.05 20.08
N LYS A 215 -10.90 -5.17 19.79
CA LYS A 215 -11.81 -5.34 18.64
C LYS A 215 -13.27 -5.00 18.98
N MET A 216 -13.55 -4.57 20.21
CA MET A 216 -14.90 -4.32 20.70
C MET A 216 -15.16 -2.82 20.80
N LEU A 217 -16.20 -2.34 20.12
CA LEU A 217 -16.73 -0.99 20.27
C LEU A 217 -17.84 -1.04 21.32
N TYR A 218 -17.74 -0.22 22.36
CA TYR A 218 -18.71 -0.18 23.45
C TYR A 218 -19.60 1.04 23.41
N GLU A 219 -19.07 2.19 22.99
CA GLU A 219 -19.81 3.45 23.01
C GLU A 219 -19.57 4.30 21.76
N LEU A 220 -20.66 4.90 21.28
CA LEU A 220 -20.68 5.90 20.24
C LEU A 220 -21.33 7.16 20.80
N ASP A 221 -20.67 8.31 20.69
CA ASP A 221 -21.17 9.60 21.17
C ASP A 221 -21.59 9.58 22.65
N HIS A 222 -20.81 8.87 23.49
CA HIS A 222 -21.08 8.67 24.92
C HIS A 222 -22.39 7.93 25.22
N LYS A 223 -22.86 7.10 24.28
CA LYS A 223 -24.02 6.20 24.41
C LYS A 223 -23.64 4.75 24.19
#